data_AF-A0AAX4HV97-F1
#
_entry.id   AF-A0AAX4HV97-F1
#
_cell.length_a   1.000
_cell.length_b   1.000
_cell.length_c   1.000
_cell.angle_alpha   90.00
_cell.angle_beta   90.00
_cell.angle_gamma   90.00
#
_symmetry.space_group_name_H-M   'P 1'
#
loop_
_entity.id
_entity.type
_entity.pdbx_description
1 polymer ?
#
loop_
_entity_poly.entity_id
_entity_poly.type
_entity_poly.pdbx_seq_one_letter_code
_entity_poly.pdbx_strand_id
1 'polypeptide(L)'
;MKFALLTLSALVFAVSAIASSDSVAFFYNPEKVVVLINERSQTGRLNNFMNHFGNNDVLNTTSIDQKINISCARGQLGIACTFKFFPSELIQIRDRSLIVQTNVAALGFPSVGAFEMSFASSMKDKFNFAVKDNGEILMTGSKLIGQ
;
A
#
# COMPACT_ATOMS: atom_id res chain seq x y z
N MET A 1 46.71 31.90 -17.65
CA MET A 1 45.24 31.95 -17.47
C MET A 1 44.58 30.78 -18.20
N LYS A 2 44.60 29.55 -17.66
CA LYS A 2 43.85 28.39 -18.20
C LYS A 2 43.64 27.37 -17.09
N PHE A 3 42.87 27.71 -16.06
CA PHE A 3 42.57 26.77 -14.95
C PHE A 3 41.16 26.94 -14.37
N ALA A 4 40.24 27.57 -15.10
CA ALA A 4 38.93 27.93 -14.55
C ALA A 4 37.73 27.41 -15.37
N LEU A 5 37.93 26.46 -16.30
CA LEU A 5 36.89 26.05 -17.25
C LEU A 5 36.59 24.54 -17.25
N LEU A 6 36.88 23.84 -16.16
CA LEU A 6 36.68 22.38 -16.06
C LEU A 6 35.89 21.92 -14.82
N THR A 7 35.35 22.85 -14.04
CA THR A 7 34.62 22.59 -12.78
C THR A 7 33.15 22.99 -12.83
N LEU A 8 32.54 23.08 -14.02
CA LEU A 8 31.13 23.48 -14.18
C LEU A 8 30.26 22.43 -14.91
N SER A 9 30.63 21.15 -14.81
CA SER A 9 29.86 20.04 -15.40
C SER A 9 29.36 19.02 -14.37
N ALA A 10 29.53 19.27 -13.07
CA ALA A 10 29.19 18.32 -12.00
C ALA A 10 27.88 18.64 -11.26
N LEU A 11 27.08 19.63 -11.69
CA LEU A 11 25.98 20.17 -10.88
C LEU A 11 24.57 20.00 -11.47
N VAL A 12 24.33 18.96 -12.27
CA VAL A 12 22.99 18.68 -12.81
C VAL A 12 22.61 17.20 -12.66
N PHE A 13 22.78 16.68 -11.45
CA PHE A 13 21.90 15.62 -10.96
C PHE A 13 20.92 16.27 -9.99
N ALA A 14 20.07 17.13 -10.53
CA ALA A 14 18.84 17.52 -9.86
C ALA A 14 18.03 16.23 -9.71
N VAL A 15 18.15 15.60 -8.54
CA VAL A 15 17.27 14.51 -8.14
C VAL A 15 15.89 15.13 -8.13
N SER A 16 15.09 14.83 -9.15
CA SER A 16 13.67 15.12 -9.15
C SER A 16 13.09 14.39 -7.95
N ALA A 17 13.00 15.09 -6.82
CA ALA A 17 12.25 14.63 -5.67
C ALA A 17 10.79 14.65 -6.11
N ILE A 18 10.36 13.55 -6.75
CA ILE A 18 8.95 13.30 -7.02
C ILE A 18 8.33 13.16 -5.64
N ALA A 19 7.70 14.24 -5.17
CA ALA A 19 6.89 14.19 -3.97
C ALA A 19 5.85 13.10 -4.18
N SER A 20 5.84 12.12 -3.29
CA SER A 20 4.88 11.03 -3.41
C SER A 20 3.47 11.61 -3.25
N SER A 21 2.67 11.50 -4.31
CA SER A 21 1.29 12.00 -4.33
C SER A 21 0.29 11.04 -3.67
N ASP A 22 0.78 9.92 -3.11
CA ASP A 22 -0.11 8.89 -2.58
C ASP A 22 -0.66 9.32 -1.22
N SER A 23 -1.97 9.19 -1.05
CA SER A 23 -2.62 9.45 0.22
C SER A 23 -2.72 8.15 1.00
N VAL A 24 -1.68 7.82 1.77
CA VAL A 24 -1.67 6.71 2.73
C VAL A 24 -1.76 7.26 4.14
N ALA A 25 -2.63 6.69 4.97
CA ALA A 25 -2.73 7.01 6.38
C ALA A 25 -2.88 5.76 7.25
N PHE A 26 -2.09 5.69 8.32
CA PHE A 26 -2.17 4.63 9.32
C PHE A 26 -2.76 5.15 10.63
N PHE A 27 -3.73 4.40 11.15
CA PHE A 27 -4.34 4.61 12.46
C PHE A 27 -4.09 3.37 13.31
N TYR A 28 -3.37 3.53 14.42
CA TYR A 28 -3.04 2.45 15.34
C TYR A 28 -3.86 2.60 16.61
N ASN A 29 -4.66 1.58 16.92
CA ASN A 29 -5.36 1.43 18.20
C ASN A 29 -4.96 0.09 18.83
N PRO A 30 -5.15 -0.08 20.16
CA PRO A 30 -4.86 -1.36 20.83
C PRO A 30 -5.63 -2.55 20.22
N GLU A 31 -6.83 -2.29 19.70
CA GLU A 31 -7.73 -3.32 19.17
C GLU A 31 -7.54 -3.60 17.68
N LYS A 32 -6.94 -2.66 16.92
CA LYS A 32 -6.80 -2.77 15.46
C LYS A 32 -5.84 -1.75 14.86
N VAL A 33 -5.35 -2.07 13.67
CA VAL A 33 -4.67 -1.14 12.77
C VAL A 33 -5.55 -0.91 11.55
N VAL A 34 -5.69 0.35 11.15
CA VAL A 34 -6.42 0.75 9.95
C VAL A 34 -5.48 1.46 9.00
N VAL A 35 -5.45 1.02 7.75
CA VAL A 35 -4.72 1.66 6.66
C VAL A 35 -5.74 2.20 5.67
N LEU A 36 -5.71 3.51 5.46
CA LEU A 36 -6.50 4.18 4.43
C LEU A 36 -5.59 4.55 3.27
N ILE A 37 -5.99 4.18 2.06
CA ILE A 37 -5.29 4.52 0.82
C ILE A 37 -6.29 5.15 -0.12
N ASN A 38 -5.98 6.38 -0.55
CA ASN A 38 -6.75 7.06 -1.57
C ASN A 38 -5.87 7.35 -2.78
N GLU A 39 -6.37 7.04 -3.96
CA GLU A 39 -5.70 7.33 -5.22
C GLU A 39 -6.66 8.13 -6.11
N ARG A 40 -6.28 9.36 -6.48
CA ARG A 40 -7.11 10.27 -7.29
C ARG A 40 -7.22 9.88 -8.78
N SER A 41 -6.85 8.64 -9.12
CA SER A 41 -6.87 8.12 -10.48
C SER A 41 -7.83 6.93 -10.58
N GLN A 42 -8.63 6.92 -11.65
CA GLN A 42 -9.50 5.79 -12.00
C GLN A 42 -8.76 4.66 -12.71
N THR A 43 -7.49 4.86 -13.08
CA THR A 43 -6.66 3.87 -13.79
C THR A 43 -5.38 3.55 -13.05
N GLY A 44 -5.30 3.90 -11.76
CA GLY A 44 -4.13 3.69 -10.92
C GLY A 44 -4.01 2.28 -10.33
N ARG A 45 -3.09 2.14 -9.37
CA ARG A 45 -2.81 0.89 -8.66
C ARG A 45 -4.05 0.33 -7.95
N LEU A 46 -4.86 1.18 -7.31
CA LEU A 46 -6.08 0.72 -6.65
C LEU A 46 -7.12 0.22 -7.64
N ASN A 47 -7.18 0.80 -8.84
CA ASN A 47 -8.06 0.29 -9.89
C ASN A 47 -7.61 -1.09 -10.35
N ASN A 48 -6.30 -1.25 -10.58
CA ASN A 48 -5.71 -2.53 -10.95
C ASN A 48 -5.93 -3.58 -9.87
N PHE A 49 -5.79 -3.21 -8.59
CA PHE A 49 -6.13 -4.07 -7.46
C PHE A 49 -7.60 -4.54 -7.51
N MET A 50 -8.56 -3.62 -7.67
CA MET A 50 -9.97 -3.97 -7.74
C MET A 50 -10.30 -4.85 -8.96
N ASN A 51 -9.70 -4.55 -10.12
CA ASN A 51 -9.85 -5.37 -11.33
C ASN A 51 -9.29 -6.77 -11.16
N HIS A 52 -8.15 -6.90 -10.46
CA HIS A 52 -7.48 -8.18 -10.23
C HIS A 52 -8.33 -9.12 -9.37
N PHE A 53 -9.02 -8.61 -8.34
CA PHE A 53 -9.71 -9.46 -7.35
C PHE A 53 -11.23 -9.57 -7.51
N GLY A 54 -11.89 -8.70 -8.28
CA GLY A 54 -13.36 -8.78 -8.40
C GLY A 54 -14.01 -7.98 -9.53
N ASN A 55 -13.29 -7.05 -10.17
CA ASN A 55 -13.78 -6.20 -11.27
C ASN A 55 -15.13 -5.50 -11.01
N ASN A 56 -15.44 -5.17 -9.75
CA ASN A 56 -16.67 -4.50 -9.34
C ASN A 56 -16.39 -3.09 -8.83
N ASP A 57 -17.39 -2.20 -8.84
CA ASP A 57 -17.27 -0.83 -8.31
C ASP A 57 -17.03 -0.79 -6.79
N VAL A 58 -17.35 -1.88 -6.12
CA VAL A 58 -17.08 -2.10 -4.70
C VAL A 58 -16.43 -3.47 -4.53
N LEU A 59 -15.34 -3.51 -3.78
CA LEU A 59 -14.69 -4.74 -3.34
C LEU A 59 -14.72 -4.77 -1.82
N ASN A 60 -15.49 -5.69 -1.24
CA ASN A 60 -15.54 -5.90 0.19
C ASN A 60 -15.21 -7.37 0.46
N THR A 61 -14.15 -7.61 1.22
CA THR A 61 -13.82 -8.95 1.69
C THR A 61 -13.42 -8.94 3.15
N THR A 62 -13.66 -10.07 3.81
CA THR A 62 -13.24 -10.34 5.18
C THR A 62 -12.59 -11.71 5.19
N SER A 63 -11.44 -11.81 5.84
CA SER A 63 -10.74 -13.08 5.97
C SER A 63 -11.57 -14.10 6.74
N ILE A 64 -11.29 -15.39 6.53
CA ILE A 64 -12.01 -16.50 7.18
C ILE A 64 -11.96 -16.39 8.71
N ASP A 65 -10.83 -15.97 9.26
CA ASP A 65 -10.61 -15.76 10.70
C ASP A 65 -11.17 -14.40 11.20
N GLN A 66 -11.73 -13.59 10.30
CA GLN A 66 -12.27 -12.25 10.55
C GLN A 66 -11.25 -11.24 11.08
N LYS A 67 -9.95 -11.51 10.91
CA LYS A 67 -8.86 -10.64 11.38
C LYS A 67 -8.41 -9.61 10.36
N ILE A 68 -8.80 -9.77 9.10
CA ILE A 68 -8.49 -8.83 8.02
C ILE A 68 -9.80 -8.46 7.33
N ASN A 69 -10.07 -7.17 7.21
CA ASN A 69 -11.18 -6.65 6.42
C ASN A 69 -10.63 -5.66 5.40
N ILE A 70 -10.99 -5.86 4.13
CA ILE A 70 -10.58 -5.00 3.02
C ILE A 70 -11.85 -4.49 2.36
N SER A 71 -11.97 -3.17 2.30
CA SER A 71 -13.09 -2.49 1.67
C SER A 71 -12.57 -1.43 0.72
N CYS A 72 -12.92 -1.52 -0.55
CA CYS A 72 -12.55 -0.57 -1.59
C CYS A 72 -13.79 -0.14 -2.36
N ALA A 73 -13.83 1.13 -2.75
CA ALA A 73 -14.89 1.68 -3.59
C ALA A 73 -14.31 2.63 -4.64
N ARG A 74 -14.83 2.52 -5.87
CA ARG A 74 -14.63 3.52 -6.92
C ARG A 74 -15.57 4.70 -6.68
N GLY A 75 -15.01 5.87 -6.40
CA GLY A 75 -15.75 7.12 -6.33
C GLY A 75 -15.68 7.88 -7.67
N GLN A 76 -16.25 9.08 -7.74
CA GLN A 76 -16.15 9.91 -8.95
C GLN A 76 -14.72 10.47 -9.15
N LEU A 77 -14.03 10.81 -8.07
CA LEU A 77 -12.74 11.51 -8.09
C LEU A 77 -11.52 10.58 -7.93
N GLY A 78 -11.75 9.27 -7.85
CA GLY A 78 -10.69 8.28 -7.60
C GLY A 78 -11.21 7.10 -6.80
N ILE A 79 -10.27 6.31 -6.29
CA ILE A 79 -10.55 5.06 -5.58
C ILE A 79 -10.03 5.17 -4.15
N ALA A 80 -10.82 4.67 -3.21
CA ALA A 80 -10.47 4.62 -1.79
C ALA A 80 -10.53 3.17 -1.31
N CYS A 81 -9.48 2.75 -0.61
CA CYS A 81 -9.39 1.45 0.04
C CYS A 81 -9.09 1.60 1.54
N THR A 82 -9.76 0.78 2.33
CA THR A 82 -9.58 0.63 3.77
C THR A 82 -9.18 -0.80 4.06
N PHE A 83 -8.00 -0.98 4.66
CA PHE A 83 -7.54 -2.25 5.18
C PHE A 83 -7.59 -2.19 6.71
N LYS A 84 -8.32 -3.10 7.34
CA LYS A 84 -8.42 -3.22 8.81
C LYS A 84 -7.80 -4.53 9.23
N PHE A 85 -6.93 -4.45 10.22
CA PHE A 85 -6.19 -5.57 10.78
C PHE A 85 -6.46 -5.65 12.28
N PHE A 86 -6.99 -6.78 12.72
CA PHE A 86 -7.16 -7.10 14.13
C PHE A 86 -6.01 -8.01 14.59
N PRO A 87 -5.54 -7.89 15.84
CA PRO A 87 -4.46 -8.75 16.34
C PRO A 87 -4.74 -10.26 16.12
N SER A 88 -3.76 -10.96 15.55
CA SER A 88 -3.77 -12.42 15.34
C SER A 88 -2.34 -12.93 15.12
N GLU A 89 -2.15 -14.25 15.07
CA GLU A 89 -0.82 -14.86 14.82
C GLU A 89 -0.26 -14.51 13.44
N LEU A 90 -1.13 -14.18 12.48
CA LEU A 90 -0.77 -13.81 11.11
C LEU A 90 -0.46 -12.32 10.95
N ILE A 91 -0.73 -11.50 11.98
CA ILE A 91 -0.65 -10.04 11.95
C ILE A 91 0.27 -9.58 13.06
N GLN A 92 1.48 -9.19 12.67
CA GLN A 92 2.48 -8.64 13.59
C GLN A 92 2.44 -7.13 13.53
N ILE A 93 2.21 -6.50 14.69
CA ILE A 93 2.25 -5.04 14.85
C ILE A 93 3.35 -4.72 15.86
N ARG A 94 4.44 -4.13 15.39
CA ARG A 94 5.59 -3.76 16.23
C ARG A 94 6.12 -2.41 15.81
N ASP A 95 6.37 -1.51 16.76
CA ASP A 95 6.98 -0.19 16.52
C ASP A 95 6.27 0.61 15.40
N ARG A 96 4.93 0.57 15.38
CA ARG A 96 4.09 1.16 14.32
C ARG A 96 4.46 0.66 12.91
N SER A 97 4.89 -0.58 12.83
CA SER A 97 5.01 -1.35 11.60
C SER A 97 4.00 -2.49 11.63
N LEU A 98 3.48 -2.83 10.47
CA LEU A 98 2.50 -3.88 10.23
C LEU A 98 3.15 -4.90 9.30
N ILE A 99 3.13 -6.18 9.67
CA ILE A 99 3.51 -7.28 8.79
C ILE A 99 2.38 -8.29 8.84
N VAL A 100 1.85 -8.64 7.67
CA VAL A 100 0.78 -9.62 7.51
C VAL A 100 1.23 -10.67 6.52
N GLN A 101 1.15 -11.94 6.92
CA GLN A 101 1.42 -13.08 6.06
C GLN A 101 0.18 -13.97 6.02
N THR A 102 -0.40 -14.13 4.84
CA THR A 102 -1.61 -14.93 4.64
C THR A 102 -1.64 -15.49 3.22
N ASN A 103 -2.79 -15.96 2.74
CA ASN A 103 -2.97 -16.37 1.35
C ASN A 103 -4.29 -15.85 0.77
N VAL A 104 -4.42 -15.86 -0.56
CA VAL A 104 -5.60 -15.37 -1.29
C VAL A 104 -6.90 -16.03 -0.84
N ALA A 105 -6.87 -17.35 -0.59
CA ALA A 105 -8.05 -18.10 -0.16
C ALA A 105 -8.53 -17.70 1.24
N ALA A 106 -7.59 -17.46 2.16
CA ALA A 106 -7.88 -17.02 3.51
C ALA A 106 -8.48 -15.61 3.56
N LEU A 107 -8.18 -14.75 2.57
CA LEU A 107 -8.81 -13.44 2.40
C LEU A 107 -10.15 -13.47 1.68
N GLY A 108 -10.65 -14.64 1.27
CA GLY A 108 -11.90 -14.74 0.50
C GLY A 108 -11.79 -14.21 -0.93
N PHE A 109 -10.57 -14.06 -1.45
CA PHE A 109 -10.33 -13.69 -2.84
C PHE A 109 -10.37 -14.92 -3.76
N PRO A 110 -10.75 -14.75 -5.04
CA PRO A 110 -10.56 -15.80 -6.03
C PRO A 110 -9.08 -16.12 -6.22
N SER A 111 -8.79 -17.31 -6.75
CA SER A 111 -7.43 -17.64 -7.19
C SER A 111 -7.05 -16.75 -8.37
N VAL A 112 -5.97 -16.00 -8.20
CA VAL A 112 -5.48 -15.00 -9.16
C VAL A 112 -3.96 -15.11 -9.27
N GLY A 113 -3.39 -14.58 -10.36
CA GLY A 113 -1.94 -14.53 -10.54
C GLY A 113 -1.25 -13.54 -9.60
N ALA A 114 0.09 -13.48 -9.69
CA ALA A 114 0.88 -12.51 -8.93
C ALA A 114 0.41 -11.07 -9.17
N PHE A 115 0.50 -10.27 -8.11
CA PHE A 115 0.11 -8.87 -8.12
C PHE A 115 0.89 -8.11 -7.06
N GLU A 116 1.32 -6.89 -7.36
CA GLU A 116 2.00 -6.05 -6.38
C GLU A 116 1.53 -4.61 -6.51
N MET A 117 1.35 -3.97 -5.36
CA MET A 117 1.17 -2.53 -5.27
C MET A 117 1.91 -1.97 -4.06
N SER A 118 2.44 -0.78 -4.23
CA SER A 118 3.16 -0.04 -3.19
C SER A 118 2.71 1.42 -3.20
N PHE A 119 2.53 1.98 -2.01
CA PHE A 119 2.17 3.38 -1.79
C PHE A 119 3.05 4.00 -0.72
N ALA A 120 3.36 5.29 -0.89
CA ALA A 120 4.11 6.07 0.10
C ALA A 120 3.49 7.46 0.31
N SER A 121 3.25 7.91 1.54
CA SER A 121 2.77 9.28 1.76
C SER A 121 3.92 10.28 1.84
N SER A 122 3.60 11.57 1.72
CA SER A 122 4.54 12.68 2.01
C SER A 122 5.06 12.67 3.45
N MET A 123 4.29 12.06 4.37
CA MET A 123 4.69 11.82 5.76
C MET A 123 5.58 10.57 5.92
N LYS A 124 6.04 9.98 4.80
CA LYS A 124 6.86 8.76 4.74
C LYS A 124 6.17 7.50 5.27
N ASP A 125 4.85 7.50 5.42
CA ASP A 125 4.11 6.26 5.66
C ASP A 125 4.19 5.39 4.40
N LYS A 126 4.43 4.09 4.56
CA LYS A 126 4.50 3.16 3.42
C LYS A 126 3.54 2.00 3.62
N PHE A 127 2.88 1.58 2.55
CA PHE A 127 2.08 0.37 2.52
C PHE A 127 2.34 -0.40 1.23
N ASN A 128 2.70 -1.66 1.36
CA ASN A 128 2.90 -2.58 0.25
C ASN A 128 1.99 -3.79 0.42
N PHE A 129 1.46 -4.26 -0.70
CA PHE A 129 0.65 -5.46 -0.81
C PHE A 129 1.18 -6.26 -1.99
N ALA A 130 1.57 -7.51 -1.74
CA ALA A 130 2.09 -8.41 -2.75
C ALA A 130 1.39 -9.77 -2.66
N VAL A 131 1.00 -10.30 -3.81
CA VAL A 131 0.56 -11.68 -4.01
C VAL A 131 1.59 -12.36 -4.89
N LYS A 132 2.11 -13.49 -4.43
CA LYS A 132 3.02 -14.34 -5.20
C LYS A 132 2.25 -15.32 -6.08
N ASP A 133 2.92 -15.94 -7.05
CA ASP A 133 2.31 -16.93 -7.95
C ASP A 133 1.73 -18.16 -7.24
N ASN A 134 2.22 -18.48 -6.03
CA ASN A 134 1.68 -19.54 -5.20
C ASN A 134 0.46 -19.13 -4.36
N GLY A 135 -0.04 -17.91 -4.52
CA GLY A 135 -1.19 -17.36 -3.79
C GLY A 135 -0.86 -16.84 -2.39
N GLU A 136 0.40 -16.87 -1.95
CA GLU A 136 0.82 -16.20 -0.71
C GLU A 136 0.66 -14.70 -0.81
N ILE A 137 0.20 -14.09 0.28
CA ILE A 137 0.05 -12.65 0.41
C ILE A 137 1.00 -12.14 1.50
N LEU A 138 1.76 -11.11 1.16
CA LEU A 138 2.54 -10.32 2.10
C LEU A 138 2.04 -8.88 2.07
N MET A 139 1.60 -8.38 3.22
CA MET A 139 1.32 -6.96 3.40
C MET A 139 2.29 -6.37 4.41
N THR A 140 2.92 -5.25 4.05
CA THR A 140 3.83 -4.54 4.95
C THR A 140 3.43 -3.08 5.05
N GLY A 141 3.31 -2.57 6.26
CA GLY A 141 3.07 -1.17 6.54
C GLY A 141 4.12 -0.61 7.49
N SER A 142 4.53 0.64 7.30
CA SER A 142 5.39 1.33 8.27
C SER A 142 5.00 2.79 8.38
N LYS A 143 4.93 3.28 9.61
CA LYS A 143 4.79 4.70 9.93
C LYS A 143 6.12 5.23 10.45
N LEU A 144 6.83 5.99 9.63
CA LEU A 144 8.03 6.69 10.08
C LEU A 144 7.60 7.91 10.91
N ILE A 145 7.92 7.89 12.20
CA ILE A 145 7.84 9.09 13.03
C ILE A 145 9.03 9.96 12.60
N GLY A 146 8.77 11.24 12.29
CA GLY A 146 9.78 12.19 11.83
C GLY A 146 11.07 12.09 12.67
N GLN A 147 12.18 11.88 11.99
CA GLN A 147 13.51 12.23 12.50
C GLN A 147 13.70 13.73 12.35
#